data_AF-A0AAD6W567-F1
#
_entry.id   AF-A0AAD6W567-F1
#
_cell.length_a   1.000
_cell.length_b   1.000
_cell.length_c   1.000
_cell.angle_alpha   90.00
_cell.angle_beta   90.00
_cell.angle_gamma   90.00
#
_symmetry.space_group_name_H-M   'P 1'
#
loop_
_entity.id
_entity.type
_entity.pdbx_description
1 polymer ?
#
loop_
_entity_poly.entity_id
_entity_poly.type
_entity_poly.pdbx_seq_one_letter_code
_entity_poly.pdbx_strand_id
1 'polypeptide(L)'
;MSSSSVYYRWKSFEEDGDRPEKPHRFGVTEMRGPQYTLLSQNMLQDVFETMGQFVDGLKFSGGSHSLMPKSSIKEVIDMAHKHDVYVRTRDWAEHLLRKGPSAFN
;
A
#
# COMPACT_ATOMS: atom_id res chain seq x y z
N MET A 1 -6.58 -26.95 -25.73
CA MET A 1 -6.99 -27.33 -24.36
C MET A 1 -7.61 -26.10 -23.73
N SER A 2 -8.94 -26.07 -23.60
CA SER A 2 -9.70 -24.90 -23.15
C SER A 2 -9.54 -24.76 -21.64
N SER A 3 -9.05 -23.60 -21.18
CA SER A 3 -8.93 -23.31 -19.75
C SER A 3 -10.35 -23.16 -19.18
N SER A 4 -10.71 -24.02 -18.24
CA SER A 4 -12.00 -24.01 -17.57
C SER A 4 -12.04 -22.84 -16.59
N SER A 5 -12.67 -21.73 -16.98
CA SER A 5 -12.99 -20.66 -16.03
C SER A 5 -13.96 -21.20 -14.97
N VAL A 6 -13.56 -21.12 -13.70
CA VAL A 6 -14.40 -21.51 -12.57
C VAL A 6 -15.41 -20.38 -12.33
N TYR A 7 -16.60 -20.51 -12.92
CA TYR A 7 -17.70 -19.58 -12.68
C TYR A 7 -18.35 -19.87 -11.33
N TYR A 8 -18.21 -18.96 -10.35
CA TYR A 8 -19.25 -18.86 -9.32
C TYR A 8 -20.45 -18.16 -9.96
N ARG A 9 -21.67 -18.68 -9.72
CA ARG A 9 -22.94 -18.19 -10.32
C ARG A 9 -23.18 -16.67 -10.19
N TRP A 10 -22.47 -15.98 -9.29
CA TRP A 10 -22.55 -14.53 -9.09
C TRP A 10 -21.29 -13.74 -9.48
N LYS A 11 -20.18 -14.40 -9.85
CA LYS A 11 -18.90 -13.75 -10.16
C LYS A 11 -18.14 -14.48 -11.28
N SER A 12 -17.79 -13.74 -12.34
CA SER A 12 -16.75 -14.11 -13.30
C SER A 12 -15.39 -13.66 -12.76
N PHE A 13 -14.36 -14.51 -12.86
CA PHE A 13 -12.96 -14.14 -12.61
C PHE A 13 -12.22 -13.94 -13.94
N GLU A 14 -12.85 -13.24 -14.88
CA GLU A 14 -12.11 -12.75 -16.04
C GLU A 14 -10.93 -11.92 -15.55
N GLU A 15 -9.73 -12.24 -16.05
CA GLU A 15 -8.53 -11.46 -15.79
C GLU A 15 -8.80 -10.02 -16.22
N ASP A 16 -8.48 -9.07 -15.35
CA ASP A 16 -8.46 -7.63 -15.66
C ASP A 16 -7.33 -7.38 -16.67
N GLY A 17 -7.49 -7.89 -17.89
CA GLY A 17 -6.44 -8.02 -18.90
C GLY A 17 -6.03 -6.70 -19.55
N ASP A 18 -6.78 -5.63 -19.28
CA ASP A 18 -6.53 -4.28 -19.79
C ASP A 18 -5.85 -3.38 -18.75
N ARG A 19 -5.50 -3.89 -17.55
CA ARG A 19 -4.81 -3.08 -16.56
C ARG A 19 -3.37 -2.80 -17.05
N PRO A 20 -3.00 -1.52 -17.27
CA PRO A 20 -1.67 -1.20 -17.77
C PRO A 20 -0.60 -1.54 -16.73
N GLU A 21 0.65 -1.67 -17.14
CA GLU A 21 1.75 -1.80 -16.19
C GLU A 21 1.89 -0.54 -15.32
N LYS A 22 2.51 -0.71 -14.15
CA LYS A 22 2.85 0.42 -13.29
C LYS A 22 3.80 1.40 -14.01
N PRO A 23 3.73 2.71 -13.70
CA PRO A 23 2.86 3.35 -12.70
C PRO A 23 1.44 3.62 -13.21
N HIS A 24 0.43 3.18 -12.46
CA HIS A 24 -0.97 3.42 -12.81
C HIS A 24 -1.36 4.89 -12.55
N ARG A 25 -2.02 5.50 -13.54
CA ARG A 25 -2.58 6.87 -13.42
C ARG A 25 -4.03 6.89 -12.95
N PHE A 26 -4.77 5.81 -13.19
CA PHE A 26 -6.19 5.65 -12.85
C PHE A 26 -6.40 4.25 -12.26
N GLY A 27 -7.47 4.06 -11.49
CA GLY A 27 -7.75 2.77 -10.84
C GLY A 27 -6.68 2.36 -9.82
N VAL A 28 -6.05 3.36 -9.16
CA VAL A 28 -4.96 3.13 -8.21
C VAL A 28 -5.46 2.38 -6.98
N THR A 29 -4.69 1.37 -6.57
CA THR A 29 -4.98 0.57 -5.38
C THR A 29 -4.05 0.97 -4.25
N GLU A 30 -4.60 1.48 -3.15
CA GLU A 30 -3.83 1.80 -1.95
C GLU A 30 -4.13 0.77 -0.85
N MET A 31 -3.11 0.03 -0.41
CA MET A 31 -3.23 -0.88 0.72
C MET A 31 -2.95 -0.17 2.05
N ARG A 32 -3.57 -0.66 3.12
CA ARG A 32 -3.26 -0.19 4.48
C ARG A 32 -1.94 -0.82 4.93
N GLY A 33 -0.97 0.03 5.24
CA GLY A 33 0.30 -0.36 5.83
C GLY A 33 0.18 -0.67 7.32
N PRO A 34 1.31 -0.76 8.04
CA PRO A 34 1.32 -1.14 9.45
C PRO A 34 0.48 -0.16 10.27
N GLN A 35 -0.54 -0.66 10.98
CA GLN A 35 -1.43 0.18 11.81
C GLN A 35 -1.14 -0.02 13.31
N TYR A 36 -1.01 -1.28 13.73
CA TYR A 36 -0.74 -1.70 15.12
C TYR A 36 -0.08 -3.08 15.17
N THR A 37 -0.31 -3.88 14.12
CA THR A 37 0.39 -5.14 13.90
C THR A 37 1.79 -4.87 13.35
N LEU A 38 2.78 -5.59 13.88
CA LEU A 38 4.10 -5.70 13.27
C LEU A 38 3.95 -6.42 11.93
N LEU A 39 3.63 -5.69 10.86
CA LEU A 39 3.97 -6.15 9.52
C LEU A 39 5.49 -6.21 9.49
N SER A 40 6.04 -7.42 9.65
CA SER A 40 7.46 -7.62 9.47
C SER A 40 7.83 -7.25 8.05
N GLN A 41 9.06 -6.81 7.85
CA GLN A 41 9.59 -6.52 6.52
C GLN A 41 9.36 -7.68 5.54
N ASN A 42 9.51 -8.92 6.03
CA ASN A 42 9.30 -10.14 5.25
C ASN A 42 7.85 -10.25 4.75
N MET A 43 6.86 -9.99 5.59
CA MET A 43 5.46 -10.07 5.18
C MET A 43 5.12 -9.01 4.11
N LEU A 44 5.68 -7.81 4.24
CA LEU A 44 5.46 -6.76 3.25
C LEU A 44 6.14 -7.11 1.91
N GLN A 45 7.34 -7.69 1.98
CA GLN A 45 8.04 -8.20 0.81
C GLN A 45 7.24 -9.29 0.11
N ASP A 46 6.74 -10.29 0.85
CA ASP A 46 5.93 -11.38 0.29
C ASP A 46 4.68 -10.82 -0.42
N VAL A 47 4.01 -9.82 0.17
CA VAL A 47 2.86 -9.15 -0.46
C VAL A 47 3.27 -8.45 -1.76
N PHE A 48 4.40 -7.76 -1.78
CA PHE A 48 4.83 -7.05 -2.99
C PHE A 48 5.40 -7.97 -4.07
N GLU A 49 5.99 -9.10 -3.71
CA GLU A 49 6.46 -10.10 -4.67
C GLU A 49 5.29 -10.89 -5.28
N THR A 50 4.20 -11.10 -4.53
CA THR A 50 3.04 -11.88 -5.00
C THR A 50 1.95 -11.03 -5.63
N MET A 51 1.65 -9.86 -5.04
CA MET A 51 0.52 -9.01 -5.42
C MET A 51 0.96 -7.59 -5.80
N GLY A 52 2.26 -7.31 -5.82
CA GLY A 52 2.78 -5.95 -5.98
C GLY A 52 2.35 -5.26 -7.26
N GLN A 53 2.16 -5.98 -8.37
CA GLN A 53 1.64 -5.41 -9.62
C GLN A 53 0.31 -4.66 -9.41
N PHE A 54 -0.54 -5.13 -8.49
CA PHE A 54 -1.86 -4.56 -8.23
C PHE A 54 -1.88 -3.54 -7.09
N VAL A 55 -0.75 -3.27 -6.45
CA VAL A 55 -0.65 -2.36 -5.30
C VAL A 55 0.14 -1.11 -5.70
N ASP A 56 -0.50 0.04 -5.75
CA ASP A 56 0.16 1.30 -6.13
C ASP A 56 0.65 2.08 -4.93
N GLY A 57 -0.05 1.98 -3.80
CA GLY A 57 0.20 2.79 -2.61
C GLY A 57 0.18 2.01 -1.32
N LEU A 58 1.01 2.44 -0.37
CA LEU A 58 1.05 1.98 1.01
C LEU A 58 0.69 3.14 1.95
N LYS A 59 -0.39 2.97 2.73
CA LYS A 59 -0.90 3.98 3.67
C LYS A 59 -0.51 3.68 5.11
N PHE A 60 0.30 4.54 5.73
CA PHE A 60 0.42 4.63 7.20
C PHE A 60 -0.83 5.28 7.78
N SER A 61 -1.73 4.49 8.36
CA SER A 61 -3.03 5.00 8.81
C SER A 61 -3.00 5.48 10.26
N GLY A 62 -3.78 6.53 10.57
CA GLY A 62 -4.07 6.92 11.95
C GLY A 62 -2.85 7.38 12.75
N GLY A 63 -1.76 7.75 12.09
CA GLY A 63 -0.52 8.14 12.77
C GLY A 63 0.28 6.97 13.34
N SER A 64 0.03 5.72 12.91
CA SER A 64 0.74 4.54 13.42
C SER A 64 2.28 4.67 13.40
N HIS A 65 2.82 5.29 12.34
CA HIS A 65 4.23 5.59 12.19
C HIS A 65 4.81 6.43 13.35
N SER A 66 4.01 7.25 14.04
CA SER A 66 4.47 8.04 15.19
C SER A 66 4.89 7.21 16.39
N LEU A 67 4.45 5.95 16.46
CA LEU A 67 4.79 4.99 17.53
C LEU A 67 5.97 4.07 17.14
N MET A 68 6.44 4.15 15.89
CA MET A 68 7.45 3.24 15.36
C MET A 68 8.86 3.86 15.42
N PRO A 69 9.92 3.05 15.60
CA PRO A 69 11.29 3.53 15.42
C PRO A 69 11.52 4.07 14.01
N LYS A 70 12.31 5.14 13.88
CA LYS A 70 12.65 5.74 12.58
C LYS A 70 13.29 4.73 11.61
N SER A 71 14.11 3.80 12.11
CA SER A 71 14.71 2.74 11.30
C SER A 71 13.66 1.82 10.69
N SER A 72 12.68 1.37 11.48
CA SER A 72 11.59 0.50 11.00
C SER A 72 10.70 1.20 9.97
N ILE A 73 10.41 2.49 10.17
CA ILE A 73 9.66 3.28 9.17
C ILE A 73 10.46 3.35 7.86
N LYS A 74 11.77 3.60 7.97
CA LYS A 74 12.67 3.66 6.80
C LYS A 74 12.71 2.34 6.05
N GLU A 75 12.82 1.21 6.74
CA GLU A 75 12.81 -0.13 6.12
C GLU A 75 11.51 -0.39 5.35
N VAL A 76 10.35 -0.02 5.92
CA VAL A 76 9.05 -0.16 5.25
C VAL A 76 8.96 0.73 4.00
N ILE A 77 9.44 1.98 4.08
CA ILE A 77 9.45 2.91 2.96
C ILE A 77 10.39 2.43 1.85
N ASP A 78 11.59 2.01 2.21
CA ASP A 78 12.60 1.53 1.26
C ASP A 78 12.09 0.25 0.56
N MET A 79 11.39 -0.64 1.27
CA MET A 79 10.74 -1.81 0.68
C MET A 79 9.61 -1.42 -0.29
N ALA A 80 8.74 -0.48 0.08
CA ALA A 80 7.67 -0.02 -0.81
C ALA A 80 8.22 0.58 -2.12
N HIS A 81 9.21 1.46 -2.02
CA HIS A 81 9.83 2.08 -3.19
C HIS A 81 10.55 1.08 -4.09
N LYS A 82 11.11 0.00 -3.54
CA LYS A 82 11.73 -1.08 -4.33
C LYS A 82 10.73 -1.77 -5.27
N HIS A 83 9.43 -1.72 -4.96
CA HIS A 83 8.36 -2.36 -5.74
C HIS A 83 7.44 -1.35 -6.45
N ASP A 84 7.92 -0.13 -6.70
CA ASP A 84 7.16 0.96 -7.31
C ASP A 84 5.82 1.22 -6.60
N VAL A 85 5.86 1.19 -5.26
CA VAL A 85 4.72 1.49 -4.39
C VAL A 85 4.97 2.83 -3.71
N TYR A 86 4.10 3.82 -3.93
CA TYR A 86 4.20 5.10 -3.24
C TYR A 86 3.79 4.98 -1.77
N VAL A 87 4.29 5.85 -0.91
CA VAL A 87 3.94 5.86 0.52
C VAL A 87 3.17 7.14 0.88
N ARG A 88 2.11 7.02 1.69
CA ARG A 88 1.37 8.16 2.24
C ARG A 88 1.03 8.01 3.72
N THR A 89 1.06 9.12 4.43
CA THR A 89 0.62 9.26 5.84
C THR A 89 -0.78 9.86 5.94
N ARG A 90 -1.68 9.46 5.01
CA ARG A 90 -3.05 9.99 4.87
C ARG A 90 -3.75 10.05 6.24
N ASP A 91 -4.49 11.12 6.47
CA ASP A 91 -5.17 11.51 7.72
C ASP A 91 -4.25 12.08 8.84
N TRP A 92 -2.92 12.03 8.70
CA TRP A 92 -2.02 12.64 9.68
C TRP A 92 -1.89 14.16 9.56
N ALA A 93 -2.09 14.71 8.36
CA ALA A 93 -2.04 16.15 8.13
C ALA A 93 -3.06 16.90 9.01
N GLU A 94 -4.24 16.35 9.23
CA GLU A 94 -5.27 16.92 10.12
C GLU A 94 -4.79 17.01 11.58
N HIS A 95 -4.02 16.02 12.03
CA HIS A 95 -3.38 16.06 13.35
C HIS A 95 -2.31 17.18 13.42
N LEU A 96 -1.53 17.38 12.36
CA LEU A 96 -0.53 18.45 12.29
C LEU A 96 -1.17 19.84 12.24
N LEU A 97 -2.25 20.02 11.46
CA LEU A 97 -2.97 21.29 11.36
C LEU A 97 -3.46 21.81 12.72
N ARG A 98 -3.84 20.90 13.63
CA ARG A 98 -4.25 21.26 15.01
C ARG A 98 -3.13 21.85 15.85
N LYS A 99 -1.85 21.62 15.51
CA LYS A 99 -0.69 22.13 16.23
C LYS A 99 -0.26 23.54 15.79
N GLY A 100 -0.92 24.08 14.77
CA GLY A 100 -0.63 25.41 14.22
C GLY A 100 0.48 25.43 13.17
N PRO A 101 0.81 26.62 12.63
CA PRO A 101 1.72 26.77 11.48
C PRO A 101 3.13 26.21 11.71
N SER A 102 3.60 26.14 12.96
CA SER A 102 4.91 25.58 13.32
C SER A 102 5.02 24.07 13.10
N ALA A 103 3.91 23.37 12.87
CA ALA A 103 3.90 21.91 12.70
C ALA A 103 4.47 21.42 11.36
N PHE A 104 4.67 22.34 10.41
CA PHE A 104 5.21 22.06 9.07
C PHE A 104 6.62 22.63 8.84
N ASN A 105 7.20 23.27 9.86
CA ASN A 105 8.53 23.87 9.82
C ASN A 105 9.61 22.90 10.30
#